data_AF-H5SSQ9-F1
#
_entry.id   AF-H5SSQ9-F1
#
_cell.length_a   1.000
_cell.length_b   1.000
_cell.length_c   1.000
_cell.angle_alpha   90.00
_cell.angle_beta   90.00
_cell.angle_gamma   90.00
#
_symmetry.space_group_name_H-M   'P 1'
#
loop_
_entity.id
_entity.type
_entity.pdbx_description
1 polymer ?
#
loop_
_entity_poly.entity_id
_entity_poly.type
_entity_poly.pdbx_seq_one_letter_code
_entity_poly.pdbx_strand_id
1 'polypeptide(L)'
;MRRNWRVIGLALVLCSAGLALGSETALGFVVEDHFTIEDAPRWSNVPGSLLEQRVRGLGGGLEYALEDGWCEQLTPIFLDDPKPTCEQLLEITKRAFDKWTVGHPILRFTDVTGKIRPDLTPERGAEIDLFAKTTPSPGAAGEAIFYSRRQGPVGTNGKELPGHTIISADIYMHSGRCYFIDPALKDQRHPSGVRCSHFESVLMHEIGHALGLAHTHEAAMRNQNFDTDDDPLNEIVIDCEDPTKGLKQSRNVDPFAIMSYWPSWPEELGKLHNDDIGGRDFLYPICPSTASAPRGLDGMGLGLMLGIFGWGVVGLVRRVRF
;
A
#
# COMPACT_ATOMS: atom_id res chain seq x y z
N MET A 1 16.02 31.98 -14.32
CA MET A 1 15.10 30.83 -14.35
C MET A 1 14.23 30.89 -13.11
N ARG A 2 12.94 31.25 -13.23
CA ARG A 2 12.00 31.26 -12.09
C ARG A 2 11.57 29.83 -11.83
N ARG A 3 11.95 29.25 -10.69
CA ARG A 3 11.42 27.96 -10.23
C ARG A 3 9.97 28.17 -9.81
N ASN A 4 9.04 27.73 -10.64
CA ASN A 4 7.64 27.58 -10.24
C ASN A 4 7.58 26.46 -9.19
N TRP A 5 7.47 26.81 -7.92
CA TRP A 5 7.11 25.87 -6.88
C TRP A 5 5.64 25.49 -7.13
N ARG A 6 5.41 24.26 -7.60
CA ARG A 6 4.08 23.67 -7.68
C ARG A 6 3.60 23.39 -6.26
N VAL A 7 2.35 23.71 -5.98
CA VAL A 7 1.65 23.42 -4.73
C VAL A 7 1.76 21.92 -4.46
N ILE A 8 2.46 21.53 -3.39
CA ILE A 8 2.36 20.20 -2.80
C ILE A 8 1.05 20.23 -2.01
N GLY A 9 0.04 19.51 -2.48
CA GLY A 9 -1.16 19.29 -1.68
C GLY A 9 -0.78 18.38 -0.51
N LEU A 10 -0.73 18.93 0.70
CA LEU A 10 -0.66 18.15 1.92
C LEU A 10 -2.10 17.79 2.29
N ALA A 11 -2.51 16.55 2.03
CA ALA A 11 -3.72 15.99 2.63
C ALA A 11 -3.33 15.52 4.03
N LEU A 12 -3.71 16.31 5.05
CA LEU A 12 -3.53 15.93 6.45
C LEU A 12 -4.89 15.44 6.95
N VAL A 13 -5.06 14.13 7.07
CA VAL A 13 -6.29 13.53 7.58
C VAL A 13 -6.14 13.32 9.08
N LEU A 14 -6.66 14.26 9.87
CA LEU A 14 -6.76 14.14 11.32
C LEU A 14 -8.23 13.91 11.68
N CYS A 15 -8.57 12.77 12.30
CA CYS A 15 -9.93 12.55 12.79
C CYS A 15 -9.99 11.89 14.17
N SER A 16 -10.90 12.41 15.01
CA SER A 16 -11.17 11.99 16.40
C SER A 16 -12.54 11.30 16.46
N ALA A 17 -12.65 10.18 17.18
CA ALA A 17 -13.87 9.39 17.31
C ALA A 17 -15.01 10.13 18.04
N GLY A 18 -16.19 10.21 17.41
CA GLY A 18 -17.46 10.59 18.05
C GLY A 18 -18.50 9.49 17.89
N LEU A 19 -19.11 9.06 19.00
CA LEU A 19 -20.16 8.03 19.04
C LEU A 19 -21.44 8.50 18.33
N ALA A 20 -21.91 7.75 17.34
CA ALA A 20 -23.28 7.86 16.80
C ALA A 20 -23.93 6.47 16.73
N LEU A 21 -25.19 6.38 17.19
CA LEU A 21 -25.99 5.17 17.23
C LEU A 21 -26.99 5.15 16.07
N GLY A 22 -27.01 4.04 15.32
CA GLY A 22 -28.17 3.49 14.63
C GLY A 22 -28.33 3.83 13.14
N SER A 23 -28.10 2.83 12.27
CA SER A 23 -28.82 2.58 11.00
C SER A 23 -28.19 1.37 10.30
N GLU A 24 -29.03 0.55 9.66
CA GLU A 24 -28.72 -0.76 9.04
C GLU A 24 -27.67 -0.72 7.91
N THR A 25 -26.98 -1.86 7.75
CA THR A 25 -25.71 -2.09 7.03
C THR A 25 -25.89 -2.67 5.62
N ALA A 26 -25.09 -2.20 4.67
CA ALA A 26 -24.71 -2.77 3.34
C ALA A 26 -23.35 -2.10 2.91
N LEU A 27 -22.61 -2.36 1.77
CA LEU A 27 -21.17 -2.29 1.27
C LEU A 27 -20.74 -1.51 -0.07
N GLY A 28 -19.45 -1.05 -0.17
CA GLY A 28 -18.75 -0.36 -1.30
C GLY A 28 -17.35 0.26 -0.94
N PHE A 29 -16.55 0.73 -1.91
CA PHE A 29 -15.18 1.28 -1.69
C PHE A 29 -15.03 2.79 -1.95
N VAL A 30 -13.95 3.41 -1.46
CA VAL A 30 -13.86 4.88 -1.33
C VAL A 30 -12.58 5.51 -1.87
N VAL A 31 -12.75 6.70 -2.46
CA VAL A 31 -11.71 7.67 -2.80
C VAL A 31 -11.75 8.85 -1.80
N GLU A 32 -10.59 9.38 -1.42
CA GLU A 32 -10.47 10.51 -0.48
C GLU A 32 -11.37 11.72 -0.82
N ASP A 33 -11.87 12.39 0.23
CA ASP A 33 -12.92 13.42 0.20
C ASP A 33 -12.75 14.55 -0.82
N HIS A 34 -11.52 14.82 -1.25
CA HIS A 34 -11.16 15.92 -2.15
C HIS A 34 -10.94 15.49 -3.61
N PHE A 35 -11.05 14.19 -3.90
CA PHE A 35 -10.92 13.67 -5.24
C PHE A 35 -12.26 13.12 -5.75
N THR A 36 -12.47 13.21 -7.06
CA THR A 36 -13.50 12.42 -7.72
C THR A 36 -12.95 11.03 -8.01
N ILE A 37 -13.82 10.11 -8.42
CA ILE A 37 -13.39 8.76 -8.79
C ILE A 37 -12.39 8.78 -9.96
N GLU A 38 -12.57 9.70 -10.90
CA GLU A 38 -11.64 9.92 -12.00
C GLU A 38 -10.30 10.49 -11.50
N ASP A 39 -10.35 11.36 -10.49
CA ASP A 39 -9.16 12.04 -9.95
C ASP A 39 -8.45 11.27 -8.82
N ALA A 40 -8.88 10.04 -8.50
CA ALA A 40 -8.34 9.26 -7.39
C ALA A 40 -6.81 9.10 -7.45
N PRO A 41 -6.09 9.28 -6.33
CA PRO A 41 -4.65 9.12 -6.29
C PRO A 41 -4.23 7.66 -6.42
N ARG A 42 -3.24 7.38 -7.27
CA ARG A 42 -2.74 6.01 -7.51
C ARG A 42 -1.22 6.00 -7.61
N TRP A 43 -0.60 4.88 -7.24
CA TRP A 43 0.78 4.61 -7.62
C TRP A 43 0.87 4.39 -9.14
N SER A 44 1.78 5.12 -9.81
CA SER A 44 1.97 4.96 -11.25
C SER A 44 2.73 3.67 -11.57
N ASN A 45 2.27 2.90 -12.54
CA ASN A 45 2.87 1.66 -13.05
C ASN A 45 4.10 1.92 -13.95
N VAL A 46 5.05 2.71 -13.46
CA VAL A 46 6.34 2.93 -14.13
C VAL A 46 7.28 1.77 -13.78
N PRO A 47 7.87 1.08 -14.77
CA PRO A 47 8.82 0.01 -14.49
C PRO A 47 10.08 0.53 -13.81
N GLY A 48 10.42 -0.09 -12.67
CA GLY A 48 11.73 0.05 -12.05
C GLY A 48 11.68 -0.06 -10.53
N SER A 49 12.86 -0.12 -9.92
CA SER A 49 13.03 -0.17 -8.46
C SER A 49 13.53 1.17 -7.92
N LEU A 50 13.03 1.59 -6.76
CA LEU A 50 13.52 2.79 -6.10
C LEU A 50 14.94 2.56 -5.58
N LEU A 51 15.20 1.41 -4.95
CA LEU A 51 16.51 1.03 -4.44
C LEU A 51 17.57 0.93 -5.55
N GLU A 52 17.28 0.22 -6.63
CA GLU A 52 18.28 -0.11 -7.66
C GLU A 52 18.39 0.96 -8.75
N GLN A 53 17.26 1.53 -9.15
CA GLN A 53 17.15 2.38 -10.34
C GLN A 53 16.68 3.80 -10.04
N ARG A 54 16.35 4.10 -8.77
CA ARG A 54 15.79 5.39 -8.35
C ARG A 54 14.48 5.74 -9.06
N VAL A 55 13.71 4.72 -9.41
CA VAL A 55 12.38 4.86 -10.01
C VAL A 55 11.33 4.56 -8.95
N ARG A 56 10.43 5.51 -8.69
CA ARG A 56 9.24 5.30 -7.85
C ARG A 56 8.08 4.88 -8.73
N GLY A 57 7.37 3.84 -8.35
CA GLY A 57 6.19 3.37 -9.03
C GLY A 57 5.92 1.89 -8.83
N LEU A 58 4.66 1.53 -9.10
CA LEU A 58 4.13 0.18 -8.96
C LEU A 58 4.80 -0.85 -9.90
N GLY A 59 5.41 -0.43 -11.02
CA GLY A 59 5.85 -1.35 -12.08
C GLY A 59 7.00 -2.28 -11.70
N GLY A 60 7.78 -1.93 -10.67
CA GLY A 60 8.77 -2.81 -10.04
C GLY A 60 8.27 -3.52 -8.78
N GLY A 61 7.06 -3.21 -8.32
CA GLY A 61 6.63 -3.41 -6.94
C GLY A 61 6.95 -2.20 -6.08
N LEU A 62 6.15 -2.00 -5.03
CA LEU A 62 6.36 -0.93 -4.06
C LEU A 62 7.37 -1.38 -3.00
N GLU A 63 8.29 -0.51 -2.63
CA GLU A 63 9.31 -0.73 -1.63
C GLU A 63 8.92 -0.04 -0.32
N TYR A 64 9.01 -0.77 0.79
CA TYR A 64 8.73 -0.23 2.12
C TYR A 64 9.92 -0.34 3.05
N ALA A 65 10.05 0.62 3.97
CA ALA A 65 11.12 0.63 4.97
C ALA A 65 10.58 0.97 6.36
N LEU A 66 11.07 0.27 7.38
CA LEU A 66 10.75 0.51 8.77
C LEU A 66 11.79 1.42 9.41
N GLU A 67 11.36 2.32 10.31
CA GLU A 67 12.30 3.19 11.03
C GLU A 67 13.20 2.41 11.98
N ASP A 68 14.38 2.97 12.24
CA ASP A 68 15.24 2.49 13.32
C ASP A 68 14.47 2.53 14.65
N GLY A 69 14.48 1.44 15.40
CA GLY A 69 13.77 1.36 16.68
C GLY A 69 12.30 0.93 16.60
N TRP A 70 11.79 0.51 15.44
CA TRP A 70 10.40 0.06 15.25
C TRP A 70 9.96 -0.96 16.31
N CYS A 71 10.75 -2.03 16.49
CA CYS A 71 10.43 -3.10 17.44
C CYS A 71 10.54 -2.65 18.89
N GLU A 72 11.58 -1.88 19.21
CA GLU A 72 11.87 -1.38 20.55
C GLU A 72 10.75 -0.45 21.04
N GLN A 73 10.16 0.33 20.13
CA GLN A 73 9.08 1.26 20.44
C GLN A 73 7.72 0.57 20.56
N LEU A 74 7.43 -0.44 19.73
CA LEU A 74 6.12 -1.10 19.70
C LEU A 74 6.01 -2.29 20.65
N THR A 75 7.05 -3.10 20.85
CA THR A 75 6.96 -4.32 21.69
C THR A 75 6.41 -4.06 23.10
N PRO A 76 6.83 -3.00 23.83
CA PRO A 76 6.39 -2.78 25.20
C PRO A 76 4.89 -2.52 25.36
N ILE A 77 4.21 -2.12 24.29
CA ILE A 77 2.80 -1.70 24.33
C ILE A 77 1.81 -2.78 23.86
N PHE A 78 2.30 -3.96 23.49
CA PHE A 78 1.43 -5.10 23.22
C PHE A 78 0.82 -5.62 24.51
N LEU A 79 -0.41 -6.12 24.44
CA LEU A 79 -1.10 -6.75 25.56
C LEU A 79 -0.63 -8.19 25.78
N ASP A 80 -0.19 -8.87 24.72
CA ASP A 80 0.23 -10.27 24.68
C ASP A 80 1.22 -10.62 25.80
N ASP A 81 1.12 -11.84 26.32
CA ASP A 81 2.04 -12.39 27.30
C ASP A 81 2.42 -13.84 26.92
N PRO A 82 3.68 -14.11 26.50
CA PRO A 82 4.78 -13.16 26.39
C PRO A 82 4.53 -12.09 25.32
N LYS A 83 5.18 -10.92 25.48
CA LYS A 83 5.20 -9.87 24.46
C LYS A 83 5.79 -10.42 23.15
N PRO A 84 5.35 -9.93 21.97
CA PRO A 84 5.91 -10.39 20.71
C PRO A 84 7.40 -10.07 20.61
N THR A 85 8.15 -10.97 19.99
CA THR A 85 9.52 -10.73 19.59
C THR A 85 9.57 -9.76 18.41
N CYS A 86 10.73 -9.13 18.18
CA CYS A 86 10.92 -8.28 17.00
C CYS A 86 10.70 -9.07 15.69
N GLU A 87 11.17 -10.32 15.63
CA GLU A 87 10.96 -11.19 14.46
C GLU A 87 9.47 -11.38 14.15
N GLN A 88 8.64 -11.63 15.17
CA GLN A 88 7.19 -11.76 15.00
C GLN A 88 6.57 -10.45 14.47
N LEU A 89 6.99 -9.29 14.98
CA LEU A 89 6.48 -8.00 14.50
C LEU A 89 6.85 -7.77 13.04
N LEU A 90 8.09 -8.07 12.65
CA LEU A 90 8.54 -7.95 11.26
C LEU A 90 7.77 -8.92 10.33
N GLU A 91 7.53 -10.15 10.77
CA GLU A 91 6.74 -11.13 10.02
C GLU A 91 5.30 -10.66 9.85
N ILE A 92 4.66 -10.13 10.90
CA ILE A 92 3.30 -9.58 10.83
C ILE A 92 3.26 -8.38 9.88
N THR A 93 4.25 -7.49 9.94
CA THR A 93 4.35 -6.35 9.02
C THR A 93 4.44 -6.82 7.57
N LYS A 94 5.32 -7.78 7.28
CA LYS A 94 5.43 -8.36 5.94
C LYS A 94 4.11 -9.00 5.50
N ARG A 95 3.48 -9.77 6.37
CA ARG A 95 2.22 -10.47 6.07
C ARG A 95 1.06 -9.50 5.80
N ALA A 96 0.99 -8.37 6.51
CA ALA A 96 0.01 -7.32 6.27
C ALA A 96 0.13 -6.76 4.84
N PHE A 97 1.35 -6.49 4.37
CA PHE A 97 1.61 -6.11 2.98
C PHE A 97 1.25 -7.22 2.00
N ASP A 98 1.68 -8.46 2.26
CA ASP A 98 1.41 -9.60 1.38
C ASP A 98 -0.09 -9.85 1.17
N LYS A 99 -0.94 -9.60 2.19
CA LYS A 99 -2.39 -9.74 2.06
C LYS A 99 -2.99 -8.84 0.96
N TRP A 100 -2.48 -7.62 0.79
CA TRP A 100 -2.90 -6.73 -0.31
C TRP A 100 -2.48 -7.25 -1.70
N THR A 101 -1.48 -8.12 -1.78
CA THR A 101 -1.01 -8.69 -3.06
C THR A 101 -1.81 -9.91 -3.54
N VAL A 102 -2.60 -10.54 -2.65
CA VAL A 102 -3.26 -11.81 -2.95
C VAL A 102 -4.17 -11.67 -4.18
N GLY A 103 -3.93 -12.52 -5.19
CA GLY A 103 -4.68 -12.53 -6.44
C GLY A 103 -4.29 -11.45 -7.45
N HIS A 104 -3.39 -10.53 -7.11
CA HIS A 104 -3.06 -9.39 -7.95
C HIS A 104 -1.68 -9.58 -8.63
N PRO A 105 -1.58 -9.52 -9.98
CA PRO A 105 -0.36 -9.93 -10.70
C PRO A 105 0.78 -8.90 -10.70
N ILE A 106 0.49 -7.62 -10.44
CA ILE A 106 1.47 -6.52 -10.54
C ILE A 106 1.86 -6.00 -9.15
N LEU A 107 0.86 -5.66 -8.31
CA LEU A 107 1.05 -5.20 -6.94
C LEU A 107 1.81 -6.24 -6.12
N ARG A 108 3.01 -5.83 -5.69
CA ARG A 108 3.91 -6.58 -4.83
C ARG A 108 4.65 -5.60 -3.95
N PHE A 109 5.07 -6.05 -2.77
CA PHE A 109 5.81 -5.24 -1.83
C PHE A 109 7.18 -5.85 -1.56
N THR A 110 8.20 -5.00 -1.45
CA THR A 110 9.58 -5.42 -1.13
C THR A 110 10.07 -4.68 0.11
N ASP A 111 10.51 -5.44 1.11
CA ASP A 111 11.18 -4.87 2.28
C ASP A 111 12.58 -4.36 1.90
N VAL A 112 12.80 -3.07 2.05
CA VAL A 112 14.09 -2.39 1.86
C VAL A 112 14.63 -1.79 3.15
N THR A 113 14.13 -2.22 4.30
CA THR A 113 14.60 -1.82 5.63
C THR A 113 16.11 -2.04 5.75
N GLY A 114 16.81 -1.02 6.27
CA GLY A 114 18.27 -1.00 6.38
C GLY A 114 19.02 -0.69 5.07
N LYS A 115 18.34 -0.65 3.92
CA LYS A 115 18.91 -0.25 2.62
C LYS A 115 18.48 1.16 2.22
N ILE A 116 17.22 1.49 2.47
CA ILE A 116 16.67 2.84 2.38
C ILE A 116 16.25 3.26 3.78
N ARG A 117 16.69 4.45 4.20
CA ARG A 117 16.31 5.03 5.49
C ARG A 117 14.97 5.75 5.33
N PRO A 118 13.97 5.45 6.18
CA PRO A 118 12.72 6.22 6.20
C PRO A 118 12.94 7.72 6.42
N ASP A 119 12.20 8.57 5.70
CA ASP A 119 12.32 10.02 5.76
C ASP A 119 10.94 10.67 5.54
N LEU A 120 10.46 11.40 6.55
CA LEU A 120 9.19 12.14 6.51
C LEU A 120 9.10 13.23 5.43
N THR A 121 10.22 13.53 4.77
CA THR A 121 10.20 14.44 3.63
C THR A 121 9.72 13.67 2.39
N PRO A 122 8.69 14.15 1.68
CA PRO A 122 8.21 13.50 0.47
C PRO A 122 9.35 13.19 -0.51
N GLU A 123 9.32 11.98 -1.07
CA GLU A 123 10.30 11.43 -2.01
C GLU A 123 11.73 11.17 -1.46
N ARG A 124 12.01 11.28 -0.15
CA ARG A 124 13.36 11.05 0.40
C ARG A 124 13.61 9.67 1.04
N GLY A 125 12.58 8.95 1.47
CA GLY A 125 12.69 7.58 1.98
C GLY A 125 12.28 6.51 0.96
N ALA A 126 11.67 5.41 1.40
CA ALA A 126 11.11 4.39 0.52
C ALA A 126 9.84 4.91 -0.19
N GLU A 127 9.10 4.05 -0.88
CA GLU A 127 7.78 4.43 -1.39
C GLU A 127 6.77 4.47 -0.24
N ILE A 128 6.89 3.53 0.71
CA ILE A 128 6.10 3.49 1.93
C ILE A 128 7.05 3.43 3.13
N ASP A 129 7.09 4.48 3.94
CA ASP A 129 7.91 4.54 5.15
C ASP A 129 7.05 4.25 6.39
N LEU A 130 7.53 3.40 7.29
CA LEU A 130 6.81 3.03 8.51
C LEU A 130 7.52 3.58 9.75
N PHE A 131 6.75 4.23 10.62
CA PHE A 131 7.21 4.86 11.86
C PHE A 131 6.40 4.40 13.07
N ALA A 132 7.05 4.21 14.22
CA ALA A 132 6.44 3.89 15.50
C ALA A 132 6.50 5.11 16.43
N LYS A 133 5.57 6.07 16.30
CA LYS A 133 5.68 7.38 16.97
C LYS A 133 4.55 7.65 17.94
N THR A 134 4.84 8.43 18.99
CA THR A 134 3.79 9.06 19.78
C THR A 134 3.25 10.25 18.98
N THR A 135 2.14 10.07 18.29
CA THR A 135 1.49 11.17 17.57
C THR A 135 0.54 11.91 18.50
N PRO A 136 0.25 13.20 18.22
CA PRO A 136 -0.69 13.98 19.00
C PRO A 136 -2.16 13.61 18.72
N SER A 137 -2.46 12.75 17.74
CA SER A 137 -3.85 12.46 17.33
C SER A 137 -4.60 11.65 18.40
N PRO A 138 -5.58 12.27 19.10
CA PRO A 138 -6.28 11.61 20.18
C PRO A 138 -7.39 10.70 19.62
N GLY A 139 -7.04 9.46 19.32
CA GLY A 139 -8.02 8.38 19.20
C GLY A 139 -7.53 7.23 18.32
N ALA A 140 -6.71 7.53 17.31
CA ALA A 140 -6.32 6.57 16.30
C ALA A 140 -5.22 5.61 16.79
N ALA A 141 -5.27 4.37 16.29
CA ALA A 141 -4.25 3.34 16.53
C ALA A 141 -3.14 3.38 15.47
N GLY A 142 -3.43 3.84 14.27
CA GLY A 142 -2.46 4.17 13.24
C GLY A 142 -2.86 5.46 12.53
N GLU A 143 -2.02 5.89 11.61
CA GLU A 143 -2.28 6.98 10.68
C GLU A 143 -1.45 6.74 9.42
N ALA A 144 -2.01 7.05 8.25
CA ALA A 144 -1.29 7.03 7.00
C ALA A 144 -1.46 8.36 6.29
N ILE A 145 -0.36 8.85 5.71
CA ILE A 145 -0.34 10.07 4.90
C ILE A 145 0.34 9.70 3.59
N PHE A 146 -0.33 9.92 2.47
CA PHE A 146 0.34 9.88 1.18
C PHE A 146 0.51 11.28 0.61
N TYR A 147 1.52 11.42 -0.23
CA TYR A 147 1.82 12.61 -0.98
C TYR A 147 1.57 12.33 -2.45
N SER A 148 0.89 13.25 -3.12
CA SER A 148 0.58 13.10 -4.54
C SER A 148 0.93 14.34 -5.35
N ARG A 149 1.11 14.14 -6.65
CA ARG A 149 1.24 15.21 -7.63
C ARG A 149 0.05 15.17 -8.56
N ARG A 150 -0.44 16.35 -8.97
CA ARG A 150 -1.46 16.48 -10.02
C ARG A 150 -0.84 16.15 -11.38
N GLN A 151 -0.70 14.85 -11.62
CA GLN A 151 -0.12 14.21 -12.79
C GLN A 151 -0.82 12.87 -12.95
N GLY A 152 -1.31 12.58 -14.14
CA GLY A 152 -1.96 11.31 -14.46
C GLY A 152 -1.01 10.14 -14.23
N PRO A 153 -1.39 9.11 -13.45
CA PRO A 153 -0.59 7.91 -13.29
C PRO A 153 -0.70 7.03 -14.53
N VAL A 154 0.33 6.23 -14.81
CA VAL A 154 0.22 5.11 -15.74
C VAL A 154 -0.49 3.97 -15.02
N GLY A 155 -1.63 3.52 -15.53
CA GLY A 155 -2.37 2.39 -14.98
C GLY A 155 -1.69 1.04 -15.18
N THR A 156 -2.19 0.01 -14.52
CA THR A 156 -1.77 -1.39 -14.71
C THR A 156 -2.05 -1.91 -16.13
N ASN A 157 -3.01 -1.31 -16.84
CA ASN A 157 -3.27 -1.53 -18.27
C ASN A 157 -2.28 -0.80 -19.21
N GLY A 158 -1.33 -0.04 -18.66
CA GLY A 158 -0.33 0.73 -19.42
C GLY A 158 -0.84 2.03 -20.03
N LYS A 159 -2.10 2.41 -19.80
CA LYS A 159 -2.66 3.71 -20.23
C LYS A 159 -2.38 4.79 -19.20
N GLU A 160 -2.26 6.03 -19.65
CA GLU A 160 -2.33 7.17 -18.75
C GLU A 160 -3.77 7.35 -18.27
N LEU A 161 -3.95 7.42 -16.95
CA LEU A 161 -5.23 7.66 -16.30
C LEU A 161 -5.32 9.13 -15.85
N PRO A 162 -6.53 9.71 -15.74
CA PRO A 162 -6.71 11.00 -15.08
C PRO A 162 -6.32 10.93 -13.58
N GLY A 163 -6.23 12.10 -12.96
CA GLY A 163 -6.03 12.23 -11.52
C GLY A 163 -4.61 12.49 -11.04
N HIS A 164 -4.27 11.84 -9.95
CA HIS A 164 -3.09 12.14 -9.14
C HIS A 164 -2.15 10.93 -9.03
N THR A 165 -0.85 11.19 -9.13
CA THR A 165 0.19 10.17 -8.92
C THR A 165 0.69 10.25 -7.49
N ILE A 166 0.57 9.17 -6.73
CA ILE A 166 1.21 9.01 -5.41
C ILE A 166 2.72 8.91 -5.63
N ILE A 167 3.48 9.65 -4.81
CA ILE A 167 4.95 9.75 -4.90
C ILE A 167 5.67 9.25 -3.64
N SER A 168 4.99 9.25 -2.50
CA SER A 168 5.45 8.69 -1.22
C SER A 168 4.27 8.51 -0.29
N ALA A 169 4.37 7.58 0.65
CA ALA A 169 3.45 7.45 1.77
C ALA A 169 4.20 7.15 3.06
N ASP A 170 3.67 7.66 4.17
CA ASP A 170 4.17 7.42 5.51
C ASP A 170 3.06 6.77 6.33
N ILE A 171 3.38 5.66 7.00
CA ILE A 171 2.50 4.97 7.95
C ILE A 171 3.05 5.15 9.35
N TYR A 172 2.20 5.55 10.28
CA TYR A 172 2.50 5.74 11.69
C TYR A 172 1.73 4.71 12.50
N MET A 173 2.44 3.89 13.27
CA MET A 173 1.88 3.09 14.33
C MET A 173 2.08 3.84 15.65
N HIS A 174 0.98 4.15 16.33
CA HIS A 174 1.02 5.00 17.52
C HIS A 174 1.58 4.28 18.75
N SER A 175 2.81 4.59 19.13
CA SER A 175 3.47 3.98 20.31
C SER A 175 2.88 4.42 21.67
N GLY A 176 1.92 5.35 21.68
CA GLY A 176 1.10 5.69 22.85
C GLY A 176 -0.20 4.89 22.96
N ARG A 177 -0.46 3.95 22.05
CA ARG A 177 -1.62 3.06 22.05
C ARG A 177 -1.24 1.69 22.58
N CYS A 178 -2.20 0.78 22.66
CA CYS A 178 -1.92 -0.62 22.95
C CYS A 178 -2.44 -1.50 21.82
N TYR A 179 -1.71 -2.59 21.58
CA TYR A 179 -2.01 -3.55 20.51
C TYR A 179 -2.13 -4.96 21.05
N PHE A 180 -2.67 -5.86 20.25
CA PHE A 180 -2.57 -7.30 20.48
C PHE A 180 -2.35 -8.05 19.16
N ILE A 181 -1.81 -9.27 19.26
CA ILE A 181 -1.71 -10.21 18.13
C ILE A 181 -2.65 -11.39 18.36
N ASP A 182 -2.69 -11.95 19.57
CA ASP A 182 -3.57 -13.07 19.89
C ASP A 182 -5.06 -12.65 19.81
N PRO A 183 -5.85 -13.22 18.89
CA PRO A 183 -7.28 -12.92 18.76
C PRO A 183 -8.09 -13.17 20.03
N ALA A 184 -7.62 -14.03 20.94
CA ALA A 184 -8.27 -14.26 22.23
C ALA A 184 -8.26 -13.02 23.14
N LEU A 185 -7.43 -12.02 22.83
CA LEU A 185 -7.30 -10.77 23.59
C LEU A 185 -8.23 -9.66 23.10
N LYS A 186 -9.04 -9.89 22.05
CA LYS A 186 -9.87 -8.84 21.41
C LYS A 186 -10.83 -8.10 22.34
N ASP A 187 -11.31 -8.78 23.38
CA ASP A 187 -12.23 -8.22 24.38
C ASP A 187 -11.51 -7.67 25.62
N GLN A 188 -10.20 -7.86 25.71
CA GLN A 188 -9.41 -7.37 26.82
C GLN A 188 -9.14 -5.87 26.70
N ARG A 189 -9.05 -5.23 27.86
CA ARG A 189 -8.75 -3.81 27.99
C ARG A 189 -7.40 -3.64 28.64
N HIS A 190 -6.66 -2.64 28.18
CA HIS A 190 -5.49 -2.18 28.90
C HIS A 190 -5.88 -1.70 30.31
N PRO A 191 -4.98 -1.74 31.32
CA PRO A 191 -5.27 -1.24 32.67
C PRO A 191 -5.80 0.21 32.74
N SER A 192 -5.56 1.02 31.72
CA SER A 192 -6.13 2.36 31.57
C SER A 192 -7.60 2.39 31.13
N GLY A 193 -8.23 1.23 30.89
CA GLY A 193 -9.61 1.09 30.41
C GLY A 193 -9.79 1.18 28.88
N VAL A 194 -8.71 1.53 28.15
CA VAL A 194 -8.69 1.64 26.69
C VAL A 194 -8.70 0.26 26.04
N ARG A 195 -9.48 0.08 24.97
CA ARG A 195 -9.45 -1.15 24.16
C ARG A 195 -8.18 -1.16 23.31
N CYS A 196 -7.47 -2.28 23.31
CA CYS A 196 -6.31 -2.45 22.43
C CYS A 196 -6.77 -2.83 21.03
N SER A 197 -5.90 -2.57 20.05
CA SER A 197 -6.22 -2.85 18.64
C SER A 197 -5.45 -4.06 18.11
N HIS A 198 -6.09 -4.86 17.26
CA HIS A 198 -5.38 -5.94 16.58
C HIS A 198 -4.32 -5.34 15.64
N PHE A 199 -3.04 -5.62 15.89
CA PHE A 199 -1.93 -4.92 15.23
C PHE A 199 -1.93 -5.10 13.71
N GLU A 200 -2.09 -6.33 13.24
CA GLU A 200 -2.10 -6.63 11.81
C GLU A 200 -3.28 -5.94 11.11
N SER A 201 -4.45 -5.89 11.74
CA SER A 201 -5.63 -5.22 11.17
C SER A 201 -5.41 -3.72 11.01
N VAL A 202 -4.87 -3.05 12.04
CA VAL A 202 -4.55 -1.62 11.96
C VAL A 202 -3.52 -1.38 10.87
N LEU A 203 -2.45 -2.16 10.83
CA LEU A 203 -1.42 -1.99 9.81
C LEU A 203 -1.97 -2.22 8.39
N MET A 204 -2.82 -3.23 8.19
CA MET A 204 -3.48 -3.46 6.89
C MET A 204 -4.36 -2.27 6.48
N HIS A 205 -5.09 -1.67 7.43
CA HIS A 205 -5.89 -0.46 7.20
C HIS A 205 -5.02 0.71 6.72
N GLU A 206 -3.92 0.98 7.43
CA GLU A 206 -2.99 2.06 7.05
C GLU A 206 -2.30 1.79 5.70
N ILE A 207 -2.04 0.52 5.35
CA ILE A 207 -1.54 0.15 4.02
C ILE A 207 -2.58 0.47 2.94
N GLY A 208 -3.88 0.25 3.20
CA GLY A 208 -4.95 0.63 2.27
C GLY A 208 -4.95 2.13 1.98
N HIS A 209 -4.76 2.96 3.01
CA HIS A 209 -4.55 4.40 2.83
C HIS A 209 -3.30 4.73 2.04
N ALA A 210 -2.16 4.09 2.33
CA ALA A 210 -0.93 4.27 1.55
C ALA A 210 -1.08 3.85 0.07
N LEU A 211 -2.06 3.01 -0.24
CA LEU A 211 -2.44 2.64 -1.60
C LEU A 211 -3.38 3.65 -2.28
N GLY A 212 -3.99 4.57 -1.53
CA GLY A 212 -4.92 5.59 -2.04
C GLY A 212 -6.39 5.33 -1.71
N LEU A 213 -6.70 4.33 -0.89
CA LEU A 213 -8.06 4.08 -0.41
C LEU A 213 -8.40 5.02 0.75
N ALA A 214 -9.66 5.44 0.86
CA ALA A 214 -10.15 6.14 2.03
C ALA A 214 -11.10 5.26 2.85
N HIS A 215 -11.55 5.77 3.99
CA HIS A 215 -12.48 5.04 4.84
C HIS A 215 -13.83 4.87 4.15
N THR A 216 -14.36 3.64 4.17
CA THR A 216 -15.65 3.30 3.54
C THR A 216 -16.82 4.12 4.12
N HIS A 217 -16.87 4.24 5.46
CA HIS A 217 -17.96 4.92 6.18
C HIS A 217 -18.04 6.45 5.99
N GLU A 218 -16.92 7.17 6.03
CA GLU A 218 -16.88 8.64 5.91
C GLU A 218 -17.42 9.09 4.56
N ALA A 219 -17.04 8.36 3.52
CA ALA A 219 -17.47 8.64 2.17
C ALA A 219 -18.88 8.15 1.87
N ALA A 220 -19.38 7.06 2.48
CA ALA A 220 -20.80 6.73 2.36
C ALA A 220 -21.69 7.86 2.91
N MET A 221 -21.28 8.51 4.01
CA MET A 221 -21.96 9.71 4.51
C MET A 221 -21.91 10.90 3.54
N ARG A 222 -20.97 10.89 2.58
CA ARG A 222 -20.75 11.95 1.59
C ARG A 222 -21.12 11.54 0.15
N ASN A 223 -21.69 10.35 -0.05
CA ASN A 223 -21.92 9.72 -1.36
C ASN A 223 -20.64 9.57 -2.22
N GLN A 224 -19.51 9.24 -1.60
CA GLN A 224 -18.20 9.01 -2.22
C GLN A 224 -17.77 7.53 -2.17
N ASN A 225 -18.72 6.67 -1.83
CA ASN A 225 -18.57 5.24 -1.80
C ASN A 225 -19.18 4.63 -3.07
N PHE A 226 -18.50 3.67 -3.69
CA PHE A 226 -18.83 3.16 -5.02
C PHE A 226 -18.88 1.64 -5.06
N ASP A 227 -19.81 1.13 -5.87
CA ASP A 227 -20.03 -0.30 -6.12
C ASP A 227 -20.59 -0.47 -7.55
N THR A 228 -20.50 -1.68 -8.09
CA THR A 228 -21.19 -2.10 -9.33
C THR A 228 -22.66 -2.47 -9.11
N ASP A 229 -23.07 -2.85 -7.90
CA ASP A 229 -24.46 -3.17 -7.60
C ASP A 229 -24.92 -2.68 -6.21
N ASP A 230 -25.89 -3.35 -5.59
CA ASP A 230 -26.42 -3.01 -4.26
C ASP A 230 -26.23 -4.17 -3.25
N ASP A 231 -25.71 -5.33 -3.70
CA ASP A 231 -25.40 -6.49 -2.86
C ASP A 231 -24.02 -6.27 -2.27
N PRO A 232 -23.99 -6.09 -0.96
CA PRO A 232 -22.83 -5.52 -0.38
C PRO A 232 -21.74 -6.62 -0.22
N LEU A 233 -22.12 -7.89 -0.07
CA LEU A 233 -21.21 -8.98 0.28
C LEU A 233 -20.61 -9.69 -0.94
N ASN A 234 -20.81 -9.17 -2.15
CA ASN A 234 -20.35 -9.79 -3.37
C ASN A 234 -19.08 -9.13 -3.91
N GLU A 235 -18.51 -9.70 -4.98
CA GLU A 235 -17.32 -9.18 -5.62
C GLU A 235 -17.64 -7.96 -6.48
N ILE A 236 -16.90 -6.86 -6.27
CA ILE A 236 -16.96 -5.68 -7.13
C ILE A 236 -16.08 -5.90 -8.37
N VAL A 237 -16.71 -6.21 -9.50
CA VAL A 237 -15.99 -6.52 -10.75
C VAL A 237 -15.55 -5.23 -11.44
N ILE A 238 -14.24 -4.99 -11.50
CA ILE A 238 -13.66 -3.81 -12.13
C ILE A 238 -13.29 -4.07 -13.59
N ASP A 239 -13.76 -3.20 -14.51
CA ASP A 239 -13.32 -3.23 -15.92
C ASP A 239 -11.90 -2.67 -16.03
N CYS A 240 -10.98 -3.49 -16.53
CA CYS A 240 -9.56 -3.14 -16.58
C CYS A 240 -9.22 -2.02 -17.58
N GLU A 241 -10.05 -1.83 -18.61
CA GLU A 241 -9.82 -0.82 -19.64
C GLU A 241 -10.40 0.54 -19.23
N ASP A 242 -11.44 0.52 -18.40
CA ASP A 242 -12.12 1.67 -17.80
C ASP A 242 -12.60 1.32 -16.38
N PRO A 243 -11.78 1.58 -15.35
CA PRO A 243 -12.09 1.20 -13.97
C PRO A 243 -13.33 1.90 -13.39
N THR A 244 -13.80 2.97 -14.04
CA THR A 244 -15.01 3.70 -13.61
C THR A 244 -16.30 3.10 -14.17
N LYS A 245 -16.18 2.22 -15.17
CA LYS A 245 -17.33 1.71 -15.91
C LYS A 245 -18.21 0.83 -15.02
N GLY A 246 -19.48 1.21 -14.93
CA GLY A 246 -20.48 0.47 -14.16
C GLY A 246 -20.48 0.79 -12.67
N LEU A 247 -19.50 1.55 -12.17
CA LEU A 247 -19.52 2.03 -10.80
C LEU A 247 -20.60 3.10 -10.62
N LYS A 248 -21.38 2.93 -9.57
CA LYS A 248 -22.40 3.87 -9.12
C LYS A 248 -22.15 4.20 -7.66
N GLN A 249 -22.57 5.39 -7.25
CA GLN A 249 -22.55 5.74 -5.83
C GLN A 249 -23.42 4.76 -5.05
N SER A 250 -22.83 4.21 -4.01
CA SER A 250 -23.42 3.22 -3.12
C SER A 250 -23.38 3.78 -1.70
N ARG A 251 -24.49 3.69 -0.96
CA ARG A 251 -24.54 4.04 0.46
C ARG A 251 -24.18 2.88 1.38
N ASN A 252 -23.90 1.77 0.74
CA ASN A 252 -23.62 0.52 1.36
C ASN A 252 -22.05 0.58 1.65
N VAL A 253 -21.53 0.35 2.87
CA VAL A 253 -20.17 0.00 3.40
C VAL A 253 -20.00 -1.39 4.13
N ASP A 254 -19.02 -2.24 3.74
CA ASP A 254 -18.66 -3.51 4.43
C ASP A 254 -18.36 -3.28 5.90
N PRO A 255 -19.17 -3.80 6.85
CA PRO A 255 -18.85 -3.66 8.26
C PRO A 255 -17.60 -4.46 8.67
N PHE A 256 -17.13 -5.34 7.79
CA PHE A 256 -15.96 -6.18 7.97
C PHE A 256 -14.78 -5.80 7.07
N ALA A 257 -14.95 -4.88 6.12
CA ALA A 257 -13.82 -4.36 5.35
C ALA A 257 -12.76 -3.78 6.26
N ILE A 258 -11.50 -4.01 5.91
CA ILE A 258 -10.40 -3.47 6.68
C ILE A 258 -10.44 -1.94 6.68
N MET A 259 -10.91 -1.31 5.59
CA MET A 259 -11.06 0.14 5.47
C MET A 259 -12.30 0.71 6.21
N SER A 260 -13.04 -0.14 6.92
CA SER A 260 -14.20 0.24 7.72
C SER A 260 -13.78 0.69 9.12
N TYR A 261 -14.29 1.84 9.55
CA TYR A 261 -14.02 2.40 10.90
C TYR A 261 -14.94 1.84 11.99
N TRP A 262 -15.93 1.02 11.60
CA TRP A 262 -16.97 0.60 12.53
C TRP A 262 -16.39 -0.25 13.69
N PRO A 263 -16.88 -0.07 14.93
CA PRO A 263 -16.33 -0.72 16.12
C PRO A 263 -16.61 -2.23 16.18
N SER A 264 -17.31 -2.79 15.18
CA SER A 264 -17.39 -4.22 14.97
C SER A 264 -16.06 -4.70 14.43
N TRP A 265 -15.21 -5.22 15.32
CA TRP A 265 -14.09 -6.06 14.90
C TRP A 265 -14.62 -7.09 13.89
N PRO A 266 -13.99 -7.24 12.71
CA PRO A 266 -14.39 -8.28 11.79
C PRO A 266 -14.37 -9.62 12.52
N GLU A 267 -15.35 -10.48 12.24
CA GLU A 267 -15.35 -11.85 12.75
C GLU A 267 -14.05 -12.57 12.37
N GLU A 268 -13.44 -12.17 11.25
CA GLU A 268 -12.17 -12.64 10.73
C GLU A 268 -11.12 -11.51 10.77
N LEU A 269 -10.39 -11.40 11.88
CA LEU A 269 -9.29 -10.43 12.02
C LEU A 269 -8.24 -10.61 10.91
N GLY A 270 -7.80 -9.49 10.33
CA GLY A 270 -6.71 -9.45 9.37
C GLY A 270 -7.04 -10.05 8.01
N LYS A 271 -8.28 -9.96 7.52
CA LYS A 271 -8.65 -10.40 6.17
C LYS A 271 -9.12 -9.21 5.35
N LEU A 272 -8.83 -9.23 4.05
CA LEU A 272 -9.43 -8.31 3.09
C LEU A 272 -10.78 -8.85 2.64
N HIS A 273 -11.75 -7.97 2.56
CA HIS A 273 -13.08 -8.26 2.08
C HIS A 273 -13.28 -7.74 0.66
N ASN A 274 -14.46 -7.97 0.08
CA ASN A 274 -14.71 -7.64 -1.30
C ASN A 274 -14.64 -6.13 -1.58
N ASP A 275 -15.03 -5.27 -0.64
CA ASP A 275 -14.84 -3.81 -0.77
C ASP A 275 -13.34 -3.43 -0.82
N ASP A 276 -12.52 -4.07 0.02
CA ASP A 276 -11.08 -3.80 0.05
C ASP A 276 -10.43 -4.26 -1.26
N ILE A 277 -10.81 -5.45 -1.74
CA ILE A 277 -10.33 -6.04 -3.00
C ILE A 277 -10.81 -5.20 -4.18
N GLY A 278 -12.08 -4.84 -4.22
CA GLY A 278 -12.70 -4.01 -5.25
C GLY A 278 -12.07 -2.61 -5.31
N GLY A 279 -11.82 -1.99 -4.16
CA GLY A 279 -11.11 -0.72 -4.08
C GLY A 279 -9.67 -0.83 -4.57
N ARG A 280 -8.94 -1.86 -4.14
CA ARG A 280 -7.59 -2.14 -4.66
C ARG A 280 -7.62 -2.31 -6.17
N ASP A 281 -8.52 -3.11 -6.69
CA ASP A 281 -8.60 -3.43 -8.12
C ASP A 281 -9.14 -2.24 -8.94
N PHE A 282 -9.89 -1.32 -8.34
CA PHE A 282 -10.23 -0.04 -8.94
C PHE A 282 -8.99 0.85 -9.11
N LEU A 283 -8.12 0.93 -8.09
CA LEU A 283 -6.89 1.69 -8.16
C LEU A 283 -5.85 1.01 -9.07
N TYR A 284 -5.83 -0.32 -9.07
CA TYR A 284 -4.87 -1.18 -9.76
C TYR A 284 -5.60 -2.31 -10.50
N PRO A 285 -6.24 -2.06 -11.65
CA PRO A 285 -7.05 -3.08 -12.32
C PRO A 285 -6.25 -4.29 -12.78
N ILE A 286 -6.80 -5.47 -12.55
CA ILE A 286 -6.24 -6.74 -13.06
C ILE A 286 -6.61 -6.85 -14.53
N CYS A 287 -5.65 -6.52 -15.40
CA CYS A 287 -5.83 -6.65 -16.83
C CYS A 287 -5.48 -8.09 -17.22
N PRO A 288 -6.34 -8.81 -17.96
CA PRO A 288 -5.91 -10.01 -18.67
C PRO A 288 -4.68 -9.58 -19.45
N SER A 289 -3.52 -10.15 -19.10
CA SER A 289 -2.29 -9.75 -19.73
C SER A 289 -2.53 -9.85 -21.23
N THR A 290 -2.51 -8.72 -21.93
CA THR A 290 -1.93 -8.77 -23.25
C THR A 290 -0.53 -9.25 -22.93
N ALA A 291 -0.33 -10.57 -23.05
CA ALA A 291 0.96 -11.17 -22.93
C ALA A 291 1.78 -10.47 -24.01
N SER A 292 2.35 -9.34 -23.63
CA SER A 292 3.43 -8.69 -24.31
C SER A 292 4.55 -9.67 -24.05
N ALA A 293 4.55 -10.72 -24.89
CA ALA A 293 5.75 -11.41 -25.29
C ALA A 293 6.82 -10.32 -25.29
N PRO A 294 7.90 -10.48 -24.50
CA PRO A 294 8.90 -9.45 -24.34
C PRO A 294 9.16 -8.92 -25.73
N ARG A 295 8.94 -7.61 -25.95
CA ARG A 295 9.36 -6.97 -27.19
C ARG A 295 10.86 -7.18 -27.18
N GLY A 296 11.27 -8.30 -27.77
CA GLY A 296 12.64 -8.65 -27.98
C GLY A 296 13.24 -7.43 -28.61
N LEU A 297 14.42 -7.08 -28.16
CA LEU A 297 15.34 -6.27 -28.90
C LEU A 297 15.74 -7.01 -30.20
N ASP A 298 14.76 -7.46 -30.99
CA ASP A 298 14.89 -7.96 -32.36
C ASP A 298 15.06 -6.74 -33.26
N GLY A 299 16.21 -6.08 -33.10
CA GLY A 299 16.44 -4.81 -33.76
C GLY A 299 17.80 -4.16 -33.50
N MET A 300 18.73 -4.81 -32.81
CA MET A 300 20.15 -4.53 -33.05
C MET A 300 20.69 -5.66 -33.91
N GLY A 301 20.59 -5.41 -35.21
CA GLY A 301 21.16 -6.27 -36.23
C GLY A 301 22.57 -6.69 -35.88
N LEU A 302 22.81 -7.98 -36.11
CA LEU A 302 24.11 -8.54 -36.41
C LEU A 302 24.82 -7.68 -37.48
N GLY A 303 25.53 -6.66 -37.03
CA GLY A 303 26.60 -6.02 -37.77
C GLY A 303 27.84 -6.92 -37.71
N LEU A 304 27.84 -7.95 -38.56
CA LEU A 304 29.00 -8.42 -39.33
C LEU A 304 30.38 -8.35 -38.63
N MET A 305 30.70 -9.27 -37.72
CA MET A 305 32.10 -9.61 -37.42
C MET A 305 32.58 -10.68 -38.41
N LEU A 306 32.99 -10.22 -39.59
CA LEU A 306 33.82 -10.97 -40.52
C LEU A 306 35.14 -11.30 -39.84
N GLY A 307 35.52 -12.57 -39.92
CA GLY A 307 36.66 -13.13 -39.21
C GLY A 307 38.02 -12.60 -39.62
N ILE A 308 38.95 -12.66 -38.68
CA ILE A 308 40.37 -12.84 -38.96
C ILE A 308 40.84 -14.00 -38.08
N PHE A 309 40.93 -15.17 -38.71
CA PHE A 309 41.75 -16.29 -38.22
C PHE A 309 43.22 -15.84 -38.27
N GLY A 310 43.81 -15.59 -37.10
CA GLY A 310 45.25 -15.41 -36.94
C GLY A 310 45.83 -16.60 -36.20
N TRP A 311 46.43 -17.53 -36.94
CA TRP A 311 47.35 -18.54 -36.42
C TRP A 311 48.54 -17.86 -35.73
N GLY A 312 49.01 -18.38 -34.60
CA GLY A 312 50.28 -17.90 -34.05
C GLY A 312 50.73 -18.48 -32.70
N VAL A 313 51.49 -19.57 -32.80
CA VAL A 313 52.67 -19.86 -31.98
C VAL A 313 52.48 -20.34 -30.53
N VAL A 314 52.57 -21.67 -30.42
CA VAL A 314 53.27 -22.49 -29.42
C VAL A 314 54.29 -21.71 -28.57
N GLY A 315 54.08 -21.69 -27.26
CA GLY A 315 55.05 -21.20 -26.26
C GLY A 315 55.04 -22.08 -25.01
N LEU A 316 56.01 -22.99 -24.96
CA LEU A 316 56.32 -23.98 -23.93
C LEU A 316 56.89 -23.33 -22.64
N VAL A 317 56.92 -24.09 -21.52
CA VAL A 317 57.84 -23.95 -20.34
C VAL A 317 57.35 -22.96 -19.25
N ARG A 318 57.34 -23.21 -17.91
CA ARG A 318 57.93 -24.21 -16.99
C ARG A 318 57.12 -24.27 -15.69
N ARG A 319 57.12 -25.44 -15.04
CA ARG A 319 56.97 -25.61 -13.58
C ARG A 319 58.06 -24.82 -12.83
N VAL A 320 57.71 -24.22 -11.70
CA VAL A 320 58.52 -24.24 -10.48
C VAL A 320 57.58 -24.40 -9.28
N ARG A 321 57.82 -25.45 -8.48
CA ARG A 321 57.38 -25.56 -7.08
C ARG A 321 58.37 -24.78 -6.23
N PHE A 322 57.88 -24.02 -5.26
CA PHE A 322 58.22 -24.16 -3.84
C PHE A 322 57.03 -23.64 -3.03
#